data_AF-C9JJ08-F1
#
_entry.id   AF-C9JJ08-F1
#
_cell.length_a   1.000
_cell.length_b   1.000
_cell.length_c   1.000
_cell.angle_alpha   90.00
_cell.angle_beta   90.00
_cell.angle_gamma   90.00
#
_symmetry.space_group_name_H-M   'P 1'
#
loop_
_entity.id
_entity.type
_entity.pdbx_description
1 polymer ?
#
loop_
_entity_poly.entity_id
_entity_poly.type
_entity_poly.pdbx_seq_one_letter_code
_entity_poly.pdbx_strand_id
1 'polypeptide(L)'
;MSLFKARDWWSTILGDKEEFDQGCLCLANVDNSGNGQDKIIVGSFMGYLRIFSPHPAKTGDGAQAEDLLLEVDLRDPVLQVEVGKFVSGTEMLHLAV
;
A
#
# COMPACT_ATOMS: atom_id res chain seq x y z
N MET A 1 -18.89 -21.76 -15.26
CA MET A 1 -18.23 -21.15 -14.08
C MET A 1 -16.79 -21.66 -14.03
N SER A 2 -15.78 -20.77 -14.07
CA SER A 2 -14.37 -21.19 -13.95
C SER A 2 -14.08 -21.72 -12.55
N LEU A 3 -13.45 -22.90 -12.47
CA LEU A 3 -12.96 -23.51 -11.22
C LEU A 3 -11.75 -22.73 -10.66
N PHE A 4 -11.02 -22.04 -11.52
CA PHE A 4 -9.83 -21.25 -11.17
C PHE A 4 -10.20 -19.77 -11.17
N LYS A 5 -10.33 -19.20 -9.97
CA LYS A 5 -10.56 -17.78 -9.73
C LYS A 5 -9.76 -17.36 -8.51
N ALA A 6 -9.23 -16.14 -8.54
CA ALA A 6 -8.77 -15.48 -7.32
C ALA A 6 -9.96 -15.34 -6.36
N ARG A 7 -9.72 -15.58 -5.07
CA ARG A 7 -10.71 -15.35 -4.01
C ARG A 7 -10.28 -14.10 -3.25
N ASP A 8 -11.25 -13.25 -2.98
CA ASP A 8 -11.00 -12.04 -2.21
C ASP A 8 -10.70 -12.40 -0.76
N TRP A 9 -9.55 -11.94 -0.27
CA TRP A 9 -9.17 -12.05 1.13
C TRP A 9 -9.41 -10.72 1.84
N TRP A 10 -8.92 -9.64 1.23
CA TRP A 10 -9.18 -8.24 1.55
C TRP A 10 -9.20 -7.45 0.25
N SER A 11 -10.04 -6.43 0.16
CA SER A 11 -10.10 -5.56 -1.02
C SER A 11 -10.64 -4.17 -0.67
N THR A 12 -10.20 -3.17 -1.45
CA THR A 12 -10.73 -1.81 -1.43
C THR A 12 -10.63 -1.21 -2.83
N ILE A 13 -11.41 -0.15 -3.08
CA ILE A 13 -11.35 0.66 -4.30
C ILE A 13 -10.72 2.00 -3.91
N LEU A 14 -9.71 2.44 -4.66
CA LEU A 14 -8.99 3.68 -4.39
C LEU A 14 -9.50 4.83 -5.25
N GLY A 15 -9.99 5.88 -4.59
CA GLY A 15 -10.40 7.13 -5.22
C GLY A 15 -11.59 7.02 -6.19
N ASP A 16 -11.89 8.14 -6.85
CA ASP A 16 -12.78 8.20 -8.01
C ASP A 16 -11.96 8.61 -9.24
N LYS A 17 -11.83 7.70 -10.21
CA LYS A 17 -11.04 7.88 -11.45
C LYS A 17 -9.56 8.23 -11.21
N GLU A 18 -8.96 7.67 -10.15
CA GLU A 18 -7.52 7.74 -9.97
C GLU A 18 -6.77 6.87 -10.99
N GLU A 19 -5.56 7.30 -11.34
CA GLU A 19 -4.68 6.60 -12.28
C GLU A 19 -3.43 6.08 -11.56
N PHE A 20 -3.04 4.86 -11.93
CA PHE A 20 -1.94 4.11 -11.34
C PHE A 20 -1.16 3.39 -12.45
N ASP A 21 0.10 3.09 -12.20
CA ASP A 21 0.96 2.29 -13.08
C ASP A 21 1.73 1.23 -12.28
N GLN A 22 2.56 0.43 -12.94
CA GLN A 22 3.34 -0.65 -12.33
C GLN A 22 4.23 -0.21 -11.15
N GLY A 23 4.72 1.03 -11.14
CA GLY A 23 5.55 1.58 -10.05
C GLY A 23 4.75 2.03 -8.83
N CYS A 24 3.43 2.13 -8.94
CA CYS A 24 2.59 2.73 -7.91
C CYS A 24 2.31 1.80 -6.72
N LEU A 25 2.59 0.50 -6.82
CA LEU A 25 2.30 -0.49 -5.77
C LEU A 25 3.61 -1.07 -5.19
N CYS A 26 3.78 -0.94 -3.88
CA CYS A 26 4.89 -1.55 -3.14
C CYS A 26 4.37 -2.34 -1.93
N LEU A 27 5.02 -3.46 -1.64
CA LEU A 27 4.76 -4.28 -0.44
C LEU A 27 6.05 -4.36 0.37
N ALA A 28 6.02 -3.84 1.59
CA ALA A 28 7.15 -3.92 2.50
C ALA A 28 6.76 -3.57 3.94
N ASN A 29 7.60 -3.98 4.89
CA ASN A 29 7.56 -3.56 6.30
C ASN A 29 8.05 -2.11 6.48
N VAL A 30 7.36 -1.15 5.86
CA VAL A 30 7.75 0.28 5.81
C VAL A 30 7.72 0.96 7.18
N ASP A 31 6.88 0.47 8.10
CA ASP A 31 6.82 0.94 9.49
C ASP A 31 7.93 0.32 10.38
N ASN A 32 8.78 -0.54 9.81
CA ASN A 32 9.84 -1.28 10.51
C ASN A 32 9.31 -2.02 11.75
N SER A 33 8.06 -2.47 11.73
CA SER A 33 7.43 -3.14 12.86
C SER A 33 8.13 -4.48 13.16
N GLY A 34 8.22 -4.82 14.45
CA GLY A 34 8.90 -6.04 14.91
C GLY A 34 8.19 -7.34 14.51
N ASN A 35 6.94 -7.29 14.06
CA ASN A 35 6.21 -8.46 13.56
C ASN A 35 6.57 -8.82 12.10
N GLY A 36 7.31 -7.94 11.40
CA GLY A 36 7.78 -8.15 10.04
C GLY A 36 6.68 -8.23 8.97
N GLN A 37 5.46 -7.79 9.28
CA GLN A 37 4.33 -7.88 8.34
C GLN A 37 4.39 -6.75 7.31
N ASP A 38 4.30 -7.12 6.04
CA ASP A 38 4.27 -6.14 4.95
C ASP A 38 3.01 -5.29 4.98
N LYS A 39 3.18 -4.05 4.54
CA LYS A 39 2.11 -3.06 4.34
C LYS A 39 1.90 -2.85 2.85
N ILE A 40 0.66 -2.57 2.47
CA ILE A 40 0.32 -2.22 1.09
C ILE A 40 0.51 -0.73 0.92
N ILE A 41 1.43 -0.34 0.04
CA ILE A 41 1.75 1.05 -0.21
C ILE A 41 1.34 1.37 -1.64
N VAL A 42 0.50 2.39 -1.81
CA VAL A 42 -0.01 2.79 -3.11
C VAL A 42 0.17 4.30 -3.32
N GLY A 43 0.91 4.66 -4.36
CA GLY A 43 0.99 6.02 -4.88
C GLY A 43 0.08 6.22 -6.09
N SER A 44 -0.47 7.41 -6.28
CA SER A 44 -1.38 7.75 -7.38
C SER A 44 -0.80 8.86 -8.24
N PHE A 45 -1.11 8.88 -9.54
CA PHE A 45 -0.78 10.02 -10.41
C PHE A 45 -1.50 11.31 -10.01
N MET A 46 -2.51 11.23 -9.14
CA MET A 46 -3.17 12.41 -8.56
C MET A 46 -2.44 12.98 -7.34
N GLY A 47 -1.32 12.36 -6.91
CA GLY A 47 -0.51 12.78 -5.78
C GLY A 47 -0.87 12.15 -4.44
N TYR A 48 -1.88 11.28 -4.40
CA TYR A 48 -2.22 10.54 -3.19
C TYR A 48 -1.21 9.42 -2.92
N LEU A 49 -0.67 9.39 -1.71
CA LEU A 49 0.09 8.28 -1.15
C LEU A 49 -0.72 7.67 0.00
N ARG A 50 -1.00 6.37 -0.11
CA ARG A 50 -1.76 5.59 0.87
C ARG A 50 -0.97 4.39 1.36
N ILE A 51 -1.01 4.13 2.66
CA ILE A 51 -0.44 2.91 3.25
C ILE A 51 -1.54 2.17 4.00
N PHE A 52 -1.70 0.89 3.70
CA PHE A 52 -2.64 0.01 4.35
C PHE A 52 -1.94 -1.11 5.11
N SER A 53 -2.52 -1.49 6.24
CA SER A 53 -2.24 -2.74 6.93
C SER A 53 -3.53 -3.54 7.06
N PRO A 54 -3.88 -4.37 6.06
CA PRO A 54 -5.09 -5.18 6.12
C PRO A 54 -5.06 -6.18 7.26
N HIS A 55 -6.12 -6.20 8.08
CA HIS A 55 -6.31 -7.23 9.10
C HIS A 55 -7.76 -7.75 9.09
N PRO A 56 -8.20 -8.41 7.99
CA PRO A 56 -9.59 -8.87 7.89
C PRO A 56 -9.90 -9.90 8.98
N ALA A 57 -10.95 -9.67 9.76
CA ALA A 57 -11.43 -10.62 10.76
C ALA A 57 -12.00 -11.89 10.12
N LYS A 58 -12.59 -11.77 8.92
CA LYS A 58 -13.06 -12.88 8.10
C LYS A 58 -12.66 -12.67 6.63
N THR A 59 -12.40 -13.77 5.93
CA THR A 59 -12.10 -13.75 4.49
C THR A 59 -13.25 -13.11 3.73
N GLY A 60 -12.94 -12.08 2.94
CA GLY A 60 -13.93 -11.36 2.14
C GLY A 60 -14.63 -10.22 2.88
N ASP A 61 -14.21 -9.90 4.11
CA ASP A 61 -14.57 -8.62 4.72
C ASP A 61 -13.99 -7.48 3.85
N GLY A 62 -14.80 -6.44 3.65
CA GLY A 62 -14.33 -5.21 2.99
C GLY A 62 -13.38 -4.44 3.89
N ALA A 63 -12.59 -3.56 3.28
CA ALA A 63 -11.66 -2.71 4.02
C ALA A 63 -12.36 -1.89 5.11
N GLN A 64 -11.80 -1.95 6.32
CA GLN A 64 -12.20 -1.15 7.47
C GLN A 64 -11.38 0.14 7.52
N ALA A 65 -11.88 1.15 8.25
CA ALA A 65 -11.16 2.40 8.41
C ALA A 65 -9.78 2.22 9.07
N GLU A 66 -9.64 1.23 9.96
CA GLU A 66 -8.40 0.89 10.64
C GLU A 66 -7.35 0.21 9.73
N ASP A 67 -7.76 -0.30 8.56
CA ASP A 67 -6.82 -0.86 7.60
C ASP A 67 -5.98 0.23 6.92
N LEU A 68 -6.47 1.48 6.85
CA LEU A 68 -5.74 2.62 6.27
C LEU A 68 -4.87 3.28 7.37
N LEU A 69 -3.55 3.08 7.29
CA LEU A 69 -2.59 3.66 8.23
C LEU A 69 -2.35 5.15 7.97
N LEU A 70 -2.23 5.53 6.68
CA LEU A 70 -2.05 6.91 6.28
C LEU A 70 -2.61 7.17 4.88
N GLU A 71 -3.09 8.38 4.68
CA GLU A 71 -3.39 8.97 3.38
C GLU A 71 -2.87 10.41 3.39
N VAL A 72 -2.04 10.74 2.40
CA VAL A 72 -1.48 12.08 2.23
C VAL A 72 -1.51 12.49 0.76
N ASP A 73 -1.79 13.76 0.52
CA ASP A 73 -1.70 14.39 -0.80
C ASP A 73 -0.36 15.11 -0.93
N LEU A 74 0.53 14.57 -1.77
CA LEU A 74 1.85 15.11 -2.09
C LEU A 74 1.79 16.24 -3.13
N ARG A 75 0.61 16.55 -3.69
CA ARG A 75 0.33 17.57 -4.72
C ARG A 75 0.88 17.28 -6.11
N ASP A 76 1.97 16.52 -6.21
CA ASP A 76 2.58 16.10 -7.46
C ASP A 76 2.33 14.61 -7.74
N PRO A 77 2.22 14.17 -9.02
CA PRO A 77 2.00 12.77 -9.39
C PRO A 77 3.06 11.82 -8.82
N VAL A 78 2.63 10.70 -8.23
CA VAL A 78 3.52 9.65 -7.74
C VAL A 78 3.74 8.60 -8.84
N LEU A 79 4.93 8.62 -9.44
CA LEU A 79 5.28 7.71 -10.54
C LEU A 79 5.75 6.34 -10.06
N GLN A 80 6.45 6.30 -8.93
CA GLN A 80 7.05 5.09 -8.40
C GLN A 80 7.14 5.17 -6.88
N VAL A 81 6.91 4.04 -6.23
CA VAL A 81 7.05 3.91 -4.79
C VAL A 81 7.92 2.69 -4.50
N GLU A 82 8.98 2.88 -3.73
CA GLU A 82 9.86 1.80 -3.32
C GLU A 82 10.20 1.88 -1.83
N VAL A 83 10.50 0.73 -1.24
CA VAL A 83 10.95 0.63 0.14
C VAL A 83 12.31 -0.05 0.19
N GLY A 84 13.27 0.60 0.84
CA GLY A 84 14.65 0.15 0.89
C GLY A 84 15.50 0.91 1.90
N LYS A 85 16.78 0.56 1.98
CA LYS A 85 17.75 1.24 2.84
C LYS A 85 18.32 2.48 2.14
N PHE A 86 17.46 3.47 1.95
CA PHE A 86 17.79 4.68 1.18
C PHE A 86 18.57 5.73 1.99
N VAL A 87 18.73 5.54 3.31
CA VAL A 87 19.42 6.47 4.20
C VAL A 87 20.69 5.81 4.75
N SER A 88 21.84 6.47 4.59
CA SER A 88 23.11 5.98 5.13
C SER A 88 23.16 6.03 6.66
N GLY A 89 23.85 5.07 7.26
CA GLY A 89 24.05 5.02 8.73
C GLY A 89 22.91 4.37 9.50
N THR A 90 21.91 3.82 8.81
CA THR A 90 20.81 3.05 9.41
C THR A 90 20.50 1.82 8.56
N GLU A 91 20.10 0.74 9.22
CA GLU A 91 19.64 -0.50 8.57
C GLU A 91 18.11 -0.51 8.40
N MET A 92 17.42 0.57 8.79
CA MET A 92 15.97 0.69 8.69
C MET A 92 15.52 0.89 7.23
N LEU A 93 14.35 0.34 6.93
CA LEU A 93 13.66 0.56 5.67
C LEU A 93 13.04 1.96 5.64
N HIS A 94 13.15 2.62 4.49
CA HIS A 94 12.61 3.94 4.22
C HIS A 94 11.79 3.89 2.93
N LEU A 95 10.79 4.75 2.87
CA LEU A 95 9.95 4.93 1.69
C LEU A 95 10.56 5.99 0.77
N ALA A 96 10.77 5.65 -0.51
CA ALA A 96 11.08 6.59 -1.58
C ALA A 96 9.85 6.73 -2.49
N VAL A 97 9.54 7.98 -2.85
CA VAL A 97 8.38 8.41 -3.64
C VAL A 97 8.85 9.43 -4.68
#